data_AF-A0A7C3TIX6-F1
#
_entry.id   AF-A0A7C3TIX6-F1
#
_cell.length_a   1.000
_cell.length_b   1.000
_cell.length_c   1.000
_cell.angle_alpha   90.00
_cell.angle_beta   90.00
_cell.angle_gamma   90.00
#
_symmetry.space_group_name_H-M   'P 1'
#
loop_
_entity.id
_entity.type
_entity.pdbx_description
1 polymer ?
#
loop_
_entity_poly.entity_id
_entity_poly.type
_entity_poly.pdbx_seq_one_letter_code
_entity_poly.pdbx_strand_id
1 'polypeptide(L)'
;MKLVDIFQSRATVKLIEYMLENRGKIFNQSLLANILNVSPSTVSRVIEPLVKEQIILFDRFDKGMKLISLNEQSERTRALMDFYDRIKGL
;
A
#
# COMPACT_ATOMS: atom_id res chain seq x y z
N MET A 1 -13.53 7.95 -2.55
CA MET A 1 -12.69 7.57 -1.39
C MET A 1 -13.40 7.73 -0.05
N LYS A 2 -13.83 6.60 0.52
CA LYS A 2 -14.08 6.32 1.93
C LYS A 2 -12.78 6.33 2.75
N LEU A 3 -12.70 6.87 3.97
CA LEU A 3 -11.60 6.46 4.88
C LEU A 3 -11.67 4.96 5.17
N VAL A 4 -12.88 4.41 5.22
CA VAL A 4 -13.12 2.97 5.31
C VAL A 4 -12.47 2.20 4.16
N ASP A 5 -12.33 2.79 2.97
CA ASP A 5 -11.71 2.11 1.82
C ASP A 5 -10.18 2.01 1.97
N ILE A 6 -9.59 2.89 2.80
CA ILE A 6 -8.14 2.93 3.09
C ILE A 6 -7.83 2.09 4.34
N PHE A 7 -8.66 2.19 5.37
CA PHE A 7 -8.43 1.59 6.68
C PHE A 7 -9.36 0.40 6.96
N GLN A 8 -9.58 -0.45 5.94
CA GLN A 8 -10.54 -1.56 5.98
C GLN A 8 -10.25 -2.63 7.04
N SER A 9 -8.97 -2.92 7.27
CA SER A 9 -8.54 -4.02 8.13
C SER A 9 -7.17 -3.74 8.73
N ARG A 10 -6.82 -4.46 9.80
CA ARG A 10 -5.48 -4.40 10.41
C ARG A 10 -4.37 -4.69 9.40
N ALA A 11 -4.60 -5.60 8.45
CA ALA A 11 -3.62 -5.91 7.41
C ALA A 11 -3.44 -4.73 6.44
N THR A 12 -4.53 -4.06 6.06
CA THR A 12 -4.50 -2.86 5.21
C THR A 12 -3.75 -1.73 5.88
N VAL A 13 -4.05 -1.46 7.17
CA VAL A 13 -3.37 -0.39 7.92
C VAL A 13 -1.88 -0.67 8.03
N LYS A 14 -1.47 -1.89 8.40
CA LYS A 14 -0.06 -2.27 8.45
C LYS A 14 0.65 -2.16 7.10
N LEU A 15 -0.03 -2.53 6.01
CA LEU A 15 0.52 -2.43 4.66
C LEU A 15 0.78 -0.96 4.30
N ILE A 16 -0.20 -0.09 4.54
CA ILE A 16 -0.08 1.34 4.26
C ILE A 16 1.02 1.96 5.11
N GLU A 17 1.02 1.71 6.42
CA GLU A 17 2.04 2.20 7.35
C GLU A 17 3.45 1.79 6.87
N TYR A 18 3.65 0.49 6.60
CA TYR A 18 4.94 -0.01 6.13
C TYR A 18 5.38 0.64 4.81
N MET A 19 4.45 0.82 3.86
CA MET A 19 4.76 1.47 2.58
C MET A 19 5.06 2.97 2.76
N LEU A 20 4.36 3.67 3.65
CA LEU A 20 4.60 5.08 3.97
C LEU A 20 5.93 5.31 4.68
N GLU A 21 6.40 4.34 5.46
CA GLU A 21 7.76 4.34 6.05
C GLU A 21 8.85 4.04 5.02
N ASN A 22 8.49 3.42 3.90
CA ASN A 22 9.42 2.94 2.89
C ASN A 22 9.09 3.52 1.50
N ARG A 23 8.84 4.83 1.45
CA ARG A 23 8.58 5.59 0.22
C ARG A 23 9.66 5.37 -0.84
N GLY A 24 9.29 5.47 -2.10
CA GLY A 24 10.14 5.23 -3.27
C GLY A 24 10.52 3.77 -3.51
N LYS A 25 10.20 2.84 -2.58
CA LYS A 25 10.51 1.42 -2.75
C LYS A 25 9.44 0.69 -3.54
N ILE A 26 9.90 -0.27 -4.33
CA ILE A 26 9.07 -1.24 -5.04
C ILE A 26 9.14 -2.55 -4.29
N PHE A 27 7.97 -3.16 -4.06
CA PHE A 27 7.84 -4.43 -3.39
C PHE A 27 7.27 -5.47 -4.34
N ASN A 28 7.59 -6.73 -4.09
CA ASN A 28 6.83 -7.83 -4.65
C ASN A 28 5.79 -8.34 -3.63
N GLN A 29 4.78 -9.05 -4.13
CA GLN A 29 3.69 -9.58 -3.30
C GLN A 29 4.17 -10.52 -2.18
N SER A 30 5.16 -11.37 -2.46
CA SER A 30 5.68 -12.35 -1.49
C SER A 30 6.40 -11.66 -0.32
N LEU A 31 7.17 -10.60 -0.62
CA LEU A 31 7.85 -9.79 0.38
C LEU A 31 6.85 -9.12 1.32
N LEU A 32 5.81 -8.48 0.79
CA LEU A 32 4.75 -7.87 1.61
C LEU A 32 4.01 -8.90 2.45
N ALA A 33 3.73 -10.09 1.89
CA ALA A 33 3.08 -11.18 2.62
C ALA A 33 3.90 -11.58 3.87
N ASN A 34 5.22 -11.72 3.71
CA ASN A 34 6.13 -12.05 4.81
C ASN A 34 6.19 -10.95 5.88
N ILE A 35 6.35 -9.68 5.46
CA ILE A 35 6.42 -8.54 6.39
C ILE A 35 5.13 -8.41 7.21
N LEU A 36 3.98 -8.60 6.57
CA LEU A 36 2.68 -8.45 7.20
C LEU A 36 2.24 -9.70 7.97
N ASN A 37 2.98 -10.81 7.85
CA ASN A 37 2.65 -12.13 8.35
C ASN A 37 1.24 -12.58 7.90
N VAL A 38 0.99 -12.51 6.59
CA VAL A 38 -0.27 -12.91 5.95
C VAL A 38 -0.01 -13.71 4.68
N SER A 39 -1.04 -14.32 4.11
CA SER A 39 -0.92 -14.99 2.82
C SER A 39 -0.76 -14.00 1.64
N PRO A 40 -0.09 -14.38 0.54
CA PRO A 40 -0.07 -13.61 -0.70
C PRO A 40 -1.46 -13.23 -1.21
N SER A 41 -2.45 -14.14 -1.08
CA SER A 41 -3.85 -13.87 -1.44
C SER A 41 -4.49 -12.79 -0.59
N THR A 42 -4.08 -12.65 0.68
CA THR A 42 -4.52 -11.56 1.55
C THR A 42 -3.93 -10.24 1.09
N VAL A 43 -2.65 -10.20 0.70
CA VAL A 43 -2.05 -9.01 0.09
C VAL A 43 -2.81 -8.59 -1.17
N SER A 44 -3.15 -9.51 -2.09
CA SER A 44 -3.96 -9.18 -3.28
C SER A 44 -5.27 -8.48 -2.93
N ARG A 45 -6.00 -9.00 -1.95
CA ARG A 45 -7.30 -8.44 -1.52
C ARG A 45 -7.15 -7.08 -0.87
N VAL A 46 -6.09 -6.91 -0.07
CA VAL A 46 -5.82 -5.66 0.65
C VAL A 46 -5.41 -4.54 -0.31
N ILE A 47 -4.64 -4.82 -1.35
CA ILE A 47 -4.17 -3.79 -2.28
C ILE A 47 -5.23 -3.40 -3.30
N GLU A 48 -6.19 -4.27 -3.64
CA GLU A 48 -7.22 -4.02 -4.65
C GLU A 48 -7.98 -2.68 -4.46
N PRO A 49 -8.55 -2.36 -3.28
CA PRO A 49 -9.20 -1.07 -3.06
C PRO A 49 -8.21 0.11 -3.14
N LEU A 50 -6.96 -0.09 -2.69
CA LEU A 50 -5.93 0.96 -2.71
C LEU A 50 -5.46 1.26 -4.13
N VAL A 51 -5.40 0.25 -5.01
CA VAL A 51 -5.13 0.42 -6.44
C VAL A 51 -6.30 1.14 -7.10
N LYS A 52 -7.55 0.77 -6.79
CA LYS A 52 -8.75 1.43 -7.31
C LYS A 52 -8.80 2.92 -6.95
N GLU A 53 -8.41 3.28 -5.73
CA GLU A 53 -8.34 4.68 -5.29
C GLU A 53 -7.06 5.39 -5.74
N GLN A 54 -6.19 4.71 -6.49
CA GLN A 54 -4.90 5.22 -7.00
C GLN A 54 -3.92 5.61 -5.88
N ILE A 55 -3.98 4.95 -4.73
CA ILE A 55 -3.02 5.09 -3.62
C ILE A 55 -1.78 4.21 -3.87
N ILE A 56 -2.00 3.04 -4.46
CA ILE A 56 -0.96 2.06 -4.78
C ILE A 56 -0.91 1.87 -6.30
N LEU A 57 0.31 1.78 -6.84
CA LEU A 57 0.57 1.29 -8.18
C LEU A 57 0.76 -0.22 -8.13
N PHE A 58 0.17 -0.91 -9.11
CA PHE A 58 0.28 -2.34 -9.27
C PHE A 58 0.60 -2.65 -10.73
N ASP A 59 1.69 -3.39 -10.96
CA ASP A 59 2.11 -3.82 -12.30
C ASP A 59 2.58 -5.28 -12.30
N ARG A 60 2.66 -5.90 -13.47
CA ARG A 60 3.18 -7.26 -13.67
C ARG A 60 4.44 -7.22 -14.53
N PHE A 61 5.58 -7.48 -13.93
CA PHE A 61 6.85 -7.63 -14.62
C PHE A 61 7.02 -9.04 -15.18
N ASP A 62 7.53 -9.12 -16.41
CA ASP A 62 7.91 -10.33 -17.15
C ASP A 62 7.02 -11.56 -16.91
N LYS A 63 5.72 -11.39 -17.19
CA LYS A 63 4.68 -12.45 -17.17
C LYS A 63 4.37 -13.11 -15.82
N GLY A 64 4.88 -12.61 -14.68
CA GLY A 64 4.51 -13.22 -13.39
C GLY A 64 4.75 -12.41 -12.12
N MET A 65 5.78 -11.55 -12.07
CA MET A 65 6.13 -10.86 -10.84
C MET A 65 5.28 -9.62 -10.64
N LYS A 66 4.50 -9.60 -9.56
CA LYS A 66 3.68 -8.44 -9.18
C LYS A 66 4.54 -7.38 -8.51
N LEU A 67 4.62 -6.19 -9.09
CA LEU A 67 5.27 -5.02 -8.54
C LEU A 67 4.23 -4.13 -7.86
N ILE A 68 4.54 -3.68 -6.64
CA ILE A 68 3.65 -2.91 -5.78
C ILE A 68 4.45 -1.73 -5.23
N SER A 69 3.96 -0.51 -5.39
CA SER A 69 4.58 0.70 -4.85
C SER A 69 3.52 1.75 -4.48
N LEU A 70 3.89 2.76 -3.69
CA LEU A 70 3.03 3.92 -3.48
C LEU A 70 2.89 4.71 -4.79
N ASN A 71 1.70 5.23 -5.05
CA ASN A 71 1.48 6.16 -6.14
C ASN A 71 1.76 7.59 -5.68
N GLU A 72 3.03 7.96 -5.49
CA GLU A 72 3.42 9.28 -4.95
C GLU A 72 3.01 10.46 -5.85
N GLN A 73 2.67 10.19 -7.11
CA GLN A 73 2.16 11.20 -8.03
C GLN A 73 0.67 11.52 -7.80
N SER A 74 -0.08 10.64 -7.12
CA SER A 74 -1.49 10.84 -6.78
C SER A 74 -1.66 11.82 -5.62
N GLU A 75 -2.55 12.79 -5.78
CA GLU A 75 -2.92 13.73 -4.73
C GLU A 75 -3.43 13.04 -3.47
N ARG A 76 -4.12 11.90 -3.62
CA ARG A 76 -4.64 11.12 -2.49
C ARG A 76 -3.50 10.50 -1.69
N THR A 77 -2.50 9.95 -2.37
CA THR A 77 -1.31 9.39 -1.72
C THR A 77 -0.53 10.50 -1.01
N ARG A 78 -0.35 11.66 -1.65
CA ARG A 78 0.31 12.82 -1.03
C ARG A 78 -0.41 13.27 0.24
N ALA A 79 -1.75 13.39 0.19
CA ALA A 79 -2.53 13.73 1.39
C ALA A 79 -2.39 12.68 2.51
N LEU A 80 -2.31 11.39 2.17
CA LEU A 80 -2.08 10.32 3.14
C LEU A 80 -0.66 10.36 3.73
N MET A 81 0.35 10.71 2.91
CA MET A 81 1.73 10.93 3.34
C MET A 81 1.82 12.10 4.32
N ASP A 82 1.24 13.25 3.97
CA ASP A 82 1.20 14.43 4.83
C ASP A 82 0.49 14.17 6.15
N PHE A 83 -0.63 13.43 6.10
CA PHE A 83 -1.35 13.00 7.29
C PHE A 83 -0.47 12.13 8.19
N TYR A 84 0.18 11.11 7.63
CA TYR A 84 1.05 10.22 8.39
C TYR A 84 2.27 10.95 8.97
N ASP A 85 2.90 11.84 8.21
CA ASP A 85 4.05 12.62 8.67
C ASP A 85 3.70 13.54 9.84
N ARG A 86 2.52 14.18 9.78
CA ARG A 86 2.02 14.99 10.89
C ARG A 86 1.77 14.15 12.14
N ILE A 87 1.16 12.97 12.00
CA ILE A 87 0.89 12.08 13.14
C ILE A 87 2.20 11.56 13.75
N LYS A 88 3.19 11.21 12.92
CA LYS A 88 4.49 10.70 13.38
C LYS A 88 5.37 11.77 14.03
N GLY A 89 5.17 13.04 13.66
CA GLY A 89 5.90 14.18 14.21
C GLY A 89 5.31 14.78 15.50
N LEU A 90 4.16 14.27 15.97
CA LEU A 90 3.57 14.60 17.27
C LEU A 90 4.14 13.69 18.38
#